data_AF-A0A969KF38-F1
#
_entry.id   AF-A0A969KF38-F1
#
_cell.length_a   1.000
_cell.length_b   1.000
_cell.length_c   1.000
_cell.angle_alpha   90.00
_cell.angle_beta   90.00
_cell.angle_gamma   90.00
#
_symmetry.space_group_name_H-M   'P 1'
#
loop_
_entity.id
_entity.type
_entity.pdbx_description
1 polymer ?
#
loop_
_entity_poly.entity_id
_entity_poly.type
_entity_poly.pdbx_seq_one_letter_code
_entity_poly.pdbx_strand_id
1 'polypeptide(L)' 'MRSRAELNSLFGRGIVDAAIARRFAVCQWEKSSVQNQTKVIRAIQNLEERIESPPDAVAYCQSLSTDVRDCLIISLL' A
#
# COMPACT_ATOMS: atom_id res chain seq x y z
N MET A 1 -10.53 5.80 -5.16
CA MET A 1 -10.74 5.11 -3.87
C MET A 1 -11.17 3.68 -4.17
N ARG A 2 -10.46 2.71 -3.60
CA ARG A 2 -10.80 1.28 -3.71
C ARG A 2 -11.63 0.86 -2.50
N SER A 3 -12.50 -0.12 -2.69
CA SER A 3 -13.27 -0.68 -1.57
C SER A 3 -12.36 -1.46 -0.61
N ARG A 4 -12.75 -1.52 0.67
CA ARG A 4 -12.05 -2.34 1.67
C ARG A 4 -11.98 -3.82 1.27
N ALA A 5 -12.99 -4.31 0.55
CA ALA A 5 -13.00 -5.68 0.04
C ALA A 5 -11.87 -5.92 -0.99
N GLU A 6 -11.66 -5.00 -1.92
CA GLU A 6 -10.57 -5.07 -2.90
C GLU A 6 -9.20 -5.00 -2.22
N LEU A 7 -9.04 -4.12 -1.22
CA LEU A 7 -7.80 -4.04 -0.46
C LEU A 7 -7.52 -5.32 0.33
N ASN A 8 -8.55 -5.92 0.92
CA ASN A 8 -8.41 -7.21 1.60
C ASN A 8 -7.98 -8.32 0.63
N SER A 9 -8.45 -8.31 -0.61
CA SER A 9 -8.03 -9.26 -1.64
C SER A 9 -6.58 -9.05 -2.07
N LEU A 10 -6.12 -7.81 -2.17
CA LEU A 10 -4.76 -7.47 -2.62
C LEU A 10 -3.71 -7.68 -1.52
N PHE A 11 -4.02 -7.30 -0.29
CA PHE A 11 -3.04 -7.22 0.80
C PHE A 11 -3.29 -8.24 1.91
N GLY A 12 -4.48 -8.82 1.99
CA GLY A 12 -4.91 -9.65 3.11
C GLY A 12 -5.51 -8.84 4.26
N ARG A 13 -6.62 -9.34 4.83
CA ARG A 13 -7.41 -8.63 5.86
C ARG A 13 -6.59 -8.15 7.06
N GLY A 14 -5.76 -9.03 7.63
CA GLY A 14 -4.97 -8.68 8.82
C GLY A 14 -3.95 -7.56 8.56
N ILE A 15 -3.42 -7.50 7.33
CA ILE A 15 -2.47 -6.45 6.93
C ILE A 15 -3.21 -5.13 6.75
N VAL A 16 -4.38 -5.12 6.11
CA VAL A 16 -5.21 -3.91 5.97
C VAL A 16 -5.61 -3.34 7.32
N ASP A 17 -6.05 -4.19 8.25
CA ASP A 17 -6.45 -3.77 9.59
C ASP A 17 -5.25 -3.19 10.38
N ALA A 18 -4.07 -3.81 10.26
CA ALA A 18 -2.85 -3.31 10.89
C ALA A 18 -2.39 -1.95 10.31
N ALA A 19 -2.47 -1.77 8.99
CA ALA A 19 -2.14 -0.50 8.34
C ALA A 19 -3.08 0.62 8.80
N ILE A 20 -4.39 0.36 8.88
CA ILE A 20 -5.39 1.31 9.40
C ILE A 20 -5.07 1.69 10.86
N ALA A 21 -4.74 0.72 11.71
CA ALA A 21 -4.38 0.97 13.10
C ALA A 21 -3.12 1.84 13.24
N ARG A 22 -2.18 1.72 12.29
CA ARG A 22 -0.92 2.47 12.26
C ARG A 22 -0.98 3.76 11.43
N ARG A 23 -2.15 4.15 10.90
CA ARG A 23 -2.32 5.25 9.94
C ARG A 23 -1.54 6.52 10.30
N PHE A 24 -1.63 6.96 11.56
CA PHE A 24 -0.93 8.17 12.00
C PHE A 24 0.59 8.03 11.88
N ALA A 25 1.17 6.95 12.40
CA ALA A 25 2.61 6.71 12.36
C ALA A 25 3.13 6.57 10.92
N VAL A 26 2.38 5.87 10.07
CA VAL A 26 2.72 5.63 8.66
C VAL A 26 2.70 6.95 7.87
N CYS A 27 1.68 7.80 8.08
CA CYS A 27 1.64 9.13 7.46
C CYS A 27 2.79 10.05 7.93
N GLN A 28 3.24 9.92 9.18
CA GLN A 28 4.41 10.66 9.67
C GLN A 28 5.70 10.16 9.03
N TRP A 29 5.87 8.83 8.92
CA TRP A 29 7.00 8.22 8.24
C TRP A 29 7.09 8.61 6.76
N GLU A 30 5.95 8.63 6.06
CA GLU A 30 5.89 9.08 4.67
C GLU A 30 6.41 10.52 4.55
N LYS A 31 5.92 11.41 5.41
CA LYS A 31 6.24 12.85 5.39
C LYS A 31 7.62 13.19 5.97
N SER A 32 8.27 12.26 6.65
CA SER A 32 9.57 12.52 7.27
C SER A 32 10.71 12.66 6.27
N SER A 33 10.52 12.25 5.01
CA SER A 33 11.53 12.41 3.95
C SER A 33 10.92 12.36 2.55
N VAL A 34 11.41 13.22 1.65
CA VAL A 34 11.09 13.19 0.21
C VAL A 34 11.39 11.81 -0.40
N GLN A 35 12.41 11.11 0.11
CA GLN A 35 12.75 9.76 -0.36
C GLN A 35 11.64 8.76 -0.04
N ASN A 36 10.99 8.87 1.13
CA ASN A 36 9.89 8.00 1.51
C ASN A 36 8.65 8.27 0.65
N GLN A 37 8.30 9.54 0.46
CA GLN A 37 7.25 9.96 -0.48
C GLN A 37 7.50 9.40 -1.89
N THR A 38 8.74 9.51 -2.39
CA THR A 38 9.12 8.98 -3.70
C THR A 38 8.93 7.47 -3.79
N LYS A 39 9.27 6.72 -2.73
CA LYS A 39 9.04 5.27 -2.66
C LYS A 39 7.55 4.93 -2.76
N VAL A 40 6.71 5.66 -2.03
CA VAL A 40 5.25 5.43 -2.04
C VAL A 40 4.65 5.76 -3.41
N ILE A 41 5.02 6.89 -4.01
CA ILE A 41 4.55 7.28 -5.35
C ILE A 41 4.93 6.23 -6.39
N ARG A 42 6.19 5.77 -6.40
CA ARG A 42 6.63 4.69 -7.29
C ARG A 42 5.86 3.41 -7.01
N ALA A 43 5.54 3.14 -5.74
CA ALA A 43 4.80 1.95 -5.38
C ALA A 43 3.38 1.96 -5.94
N ILE A 44 2.71 3.11 -5.92
CA ILE A 44 1.40 3.33 -6.54
C ILE A 44 1.48 3.11 -8.05
N GLN A 45 2.41 3.76 -8.73
CA GLN A 45 2.57 3.66 -10.19
C GLN A 45 2.81 2.22 -10.64
N ASN A 46 3.72 1.51 -9.97
CA ASN A 46 3.98 0.10 -10.28
C ASN A 46 2.75 -0.80 -10.02
N LEU A 47 1.96 -0.50 -8.98
CA LEU A 47 0.74 -1.26 -8.73
C LEU A 47 -0.30 -1.02 -9.84
N GLU A 48 -0.45 0.22 -10.29
CA GLU A 48 -1.37 0.58 -11.39
C GLU A 48 -1.05 -0.18 -12.68
N GLU A 49 0.23 -0.28 -13.05
CA GLU A 49 0.68 -1.07 -14.20
C GLU A 49 0.35 -2.56 -14.11
N ARG A 50 0.18 -3.08 -12.89
CA ARG A 50 -0.02 -4.52 -12.62
C ARG A 50 -1.45 -4.87 -12.29
N ILE A 51 -2.34 -3.89 -12.15
CA ILE A 51 -3.67 -4.12 -11.61
C ILE A 51 -4.57 -4.96 -12.50
N GLU A 52 -4.30 -4.97 -13.80
CA GLU A 52 -5.01 -5.81 -14.77
C GLU A 52 -4.67 -7.30 -14.63
N SER A 53 -3.57 -7.62 -13.92
CA SER A 53 -3.17 -8.98 -13.55
C SER A 53 -3.25 -9.16 -12.03
N PRO A 54 -4.37 -9.69 -11.50
CA PRO A 54 -4.52 -9.95 -10.08
C PRO A 54 -3.36 -10.73 -9.41
N PRO A 55 -2.80 -11.81 -10.00
CA PRO A 55 -1.69 -12.50 -9.36
C PRO A 55 -0.42 -11.65 -9.28
N ASP A 56 -0.12 -10.84 -10.30
CA ASP A 56 1.06 -9.98 -10.32
C ASP A 56 0.91 -8.80 -9.35
N ALA A 57 -0.29 -8.22 -9.27
CA ALA A 57 -0.61 -7.17 -8.31
C ALA A 57 -0.42 -7.66 -6.87
N VAL A 58 -0.93 -8.86 -6.55
CA VAL A 58 -0.77 -9.46 -5.21
C VAL A 58 0.69 -9.76 -4.90
N ALA A 59 1.41 -10.41 -5.83
CA ALA A 59 2.84 -10.72 -5.65
C ALA A 59 3.66 -9.45 -5.43
N TYR A 60 3.37 -8.40 -6.21
CA TYR A 60 4.00 -7.11 -6.05
C TYR A 60 3.71 -6.50 -4.68
N CYS A 61 2.44 -6.43 -4.26
CA CYS A 61 2.05 -5.91 -2.96
C CYS A 61 2.72 -6.67 -1.79
N GLN A 62 2.93 -7.98 -1.92
CA GLN A 62 3.62 -8.81 -0.92
C GLN A 62 5.14 -8.56 -0.87
N SER A 63 5.75 -8.15 -1.98
CA SER A 63 7.17 -7.84 -2.06
C SER A 63 7.58 -6.50 -1.43
N LEU A 64 6.61 -5.60 -1.21
CA LEU A 64 6.85 -4.28 -0.64
C LEU A 64 7.26 -4.35 0.84
N SER A 65 8.08 -3.40 1.25
CA SER A 65 8.35 -3.20 2.69
C SER A 65 7.07 -2.80 3.42
N THR A 66 7.00 -3.15 4.70
CA THR A 66 5.81 -2.88 5.54
C THR A 66 5.37 -1.43 5.49
N ASP A 67 6.28 -0.46 5.65
CA ASP A 67 5.90 0.96 5.67
C ASP A 67 5.36 1.44 4.32
N VAL A 68 5.94 0.98 3.20
CA VAL A 68 5.47 1.34 1.85
C VAL A 68 4.11 0.69 1.57
N ARG A 69 3.94 -0.57 1.96
CA ARG A 69 2.68 -1.30 1.81
C ARG A 69 1.57 -0.66 2.65
N ASP A 70 1.86 -0.30 3.89
CA ASP A 70 0.90 0.36 4.77
C ASP A 70 0.51 1.74 4.20
N CYS A 71 1.48 2.53 3.70
CA CYS A 71 1.19 3.78 3.00
C CYS A 71 0.27 3.54 1.80
N LEU A 72 0.59 2.54 0.98
CA LEU A 72 -0.18 2.20 -0.22
C LEU A 72 -1.63 1.85 0.13
N ILE A 73 -1.85 1.05 1.18
CA ILE A 73 -3.19 0.72 1.69
C ILE A 73 -3.93 2.00 2.13
N ILE A 74 -3.28 2.86 2.91
CA ILE A 74 -3.88 4.11 3.42
C ILE A 74 -4.20 5.09 2.28
N SER A 75 -3.38 5.16 1.24
CA SER A 75 -3.61 6.03 0.08
C SER A 75 -4.73 5.54 -0.84
N LEU A 76 -5.01 4.23 -0.84
CA LEU A 76 -6.05 3.63 -1.69
C LEU A 76 -7.42 3.51 -1.01
N LEU A 77 -7.46 3.58 0.32
CA LEU A 77 -8.67 3.69 1.16
C LEU A 77 -9.44 4.98 0.88
#